data_AF-H1Y9Z2-F1
#
_entry.id   AF-H1Y9Z2-F1
#
_cell.length_a   1.000
_cell.length_b   1.000
_cell.length_c   1.000
_cell.angle_alpha   90.00
_cell.angle_beta   90.00
_cell.angle_gamma   90.00
#
_symmetry.space_group_name_H-M   'P 1'
#
loop_
_entity.id
_entity.type
_entity.pdbx_description
1 polymer ?
#
loop_
_entity_poly.entity_id
_entity_poly.type
_entity_poly.pdbx_seq_one_letter_code
_entity_poly.pdbx_strand_id
1 'polypeptide(L)'
;MTYSFKHIITKLNAILLIAAVTILCSCGNKPKPANDEQANVTANDKALTFDGVLKCHSYTYNDGYFMTADYGCIYNPNGGNNWGNVVVYLVPQKASDITDDQIAAENKKINALNAAQYKKDYTIYVFLVDKKYLNYNKDGDPAYYQKDKFTETLYTYDSGSDKWNIIDTINVNGDATKEQTWRYSFLNKRVNKPKPAVVSGSDSISGEWLGTYNININEDHSDWRDMQKISLIVTKDSVIYHAEGYQIDQTYLLSGTENGASLQLKYKSALDNTESAVLDKTKDFGTITKNGKDYKWTCPYLNISFTEGKSAVYTLNKK
;
A
#
# COMPACT_ATOMS: atom_id res chain seq x y z
N MET A 1 24.01 81.83 9.81
CA MET A 1 24.29 81.27 8.46
C MET A 1 24.82 79.86 8.62
N THR A 2 24.32 78.97 7.78
CA THR A 2 24.33 77.50 7.80
C THR A 2 25.65 76.86 7.32
N TYR A 3 25.67 75.51 7.38
CA TYR A 3 26.66 74.47 6.95
C TYR A 3 27.52 73.93 8.11
N SER A 4 27.38 72.70 8.64
CA SER A 4 27.24 71.31 8.12
C SER A 4 28.56 70.70 7.60
N PHE A 5 29.15 69.73 8.31
CA PHE A 5 29.22 68.30 7.91
C PHE A 5 30.04 67.41 8.90
N LYS A 6 29.66 66.13 8.90
CA LYS A 6 30.18 64.86 9.50
C LYS A 6 31.73 64.72 9.57
N HIS A 7 32.39 63.81 10.32
CA HIS A 7 32.09 62.41 10.67
C HIS A 7 33.17 61.78 11.61
N ILE A 8 32.82 60.62 12.18
CA ILE A 8 33.67 59.48 12.62
C ILE A 8 34.40 59.55 13.98
N ILE A 9 33.89 58.75 14.94
CA ILE A 9 34.64 58.25 16.10
C ILE A 9 34.90 56.75 15.86
N THR A 10 36.16 56.36 16.01
CA THR A 10 36.66 54.99 15.85
C THR A 10 37.13 54.45 17.21
N LYS A 11 36.64 53.26 17.58
CA LYS A 11 37.19 52.23 18.51
C LYS A 11 37.51 52.59 19.97
N LEU A 12 37.02 51.76 20.89
CA LEU A 12 37.77 51.20 22.03
C LEU A 12 37.05 49.94 22.56
N ASN A 13 37.67 48.75 22.39
CA ASN A 13 38.26 47.89 23.43
C ASN A 13 37.30 47.18 24.40
N ALA A 14 37.24 45.85 24.31
CA ALA A 14 37.45 44.99 25.48
C ALA A 14 37.79 43.56 25.04
N ILE A 15 39.03 43.18 25.31
CA ILE A 15 39.56 41.82 25.34
C ILE A 15 39.06 41.17 26.65
N LEU A 16 38.61 39.91 26.60
CA LEU A 16 38.88 38.99 27.70
C LEU A 16 39.10 37.57 27.20
N LEU A 17 40.27 37.06 27.55
CA LEU A 17 40.81 35.71 27.37
C LEU A 17 40.25 34.75 28.43
N ILE A 18 40.62 33.47 28.26
CA ILE A 18 40.76 32.35 29.22
C ILE A 18 39.79 31.20 28.86
N ALA A 19 40.17 29.93 28.76
CA ALA A 19 41.45 29.24 28.60
C ALA A 19 41.13 27.80 28.16
N ALA A 20 42.14 27.14 27.60
CA ALA A 20 42.11 25.78 27.09
C ALA A 20 41.84 24.71 28.15
N VAL A 21 41.14 23.65 27.74
CA VAL A 21 41.39 22.28 28.24
C VAL A 21 41.51 21.36 27.05
N THR A 22 42.74 20.92 26.79
CA THR A 22 43.06 19.76 25.96
C THR A 22 43.12 18.53 26.85
N ILE A 23 42.44 17.45 26.45
CA ILE A 23 42.81 16.09 26.84
C ILE A 23 42.94 15.28 25.54
N LEU A 24 44.18 14.90 25.24
CA LEU A 24 44.54 13.86 24.29
C LEU A 24 44.51 12.51 25.01
N CYS A 25 43.90 11.49 24.41
CA CYS A 25 44.29 10.09 24.57
C CYS A 25 44.01 9.27 23.29
N SER A 26 45.08 9.10 22.52
CA SER A 26 45.56 7.94 21.75
C SER A 26 44.60 6.88 21.17
N CYS A 27 44.70 6.78 19.83
CA CYS A 27 44.52 5.68 18.87
C CYS A 27 44.11 4.27 19.32
N GLY A 28 43.06 3.75 18.66
CA GLY A 28 42.85 2.33 18.35
C GLY A 28 42.21 2.19 16.97
N ASN A 29 42.97 1.65 16.00
CA ASN A 29 42.57 1.43 14.61
C ASN A 29 41.27 0.63 14.46
N LYS A 30 40.27 1.18 13.76
CA LYS A 30 39.23 0.41 13.03
C LYS A 30 38.83 1.12 11.73
N PRO A 31 38.42 0.37 10.68
CA PRO A 31 38.36 0.86 9.30
C PRO A 31 37.22 1.84 9.07
N LYS A 32 37.48 2.81 8.20
CA LYS A 32 36.54 3.79 7.65
C LYS A 32 35.46 3.10 6.81
N PRO A 33 34.15 3.24 7.11
CA PRO A 33 33.11 3.03 6.13
C PRO A 33 33.03 4.25 5.21
N ALA A 34 32.78 3.96 3.94
CA ALA A 34 32.74 4.92 2.84
C ALA A 34 31.68 6.01 3.05
N ASN A 35 31.98 7.19 2.49
CA ASN A 35 31.06 8.29 2.29
C ASN A 35 29.77 7.80 1.61
N ASP A 36 28.64 7.97 2.27
CA ASP A 36 27.43 8.41 1.57
C ASP A 36 27.36 9.92 1.75
N GLU A 37 27.60 10.65 0.67
CA GLU A 37 27.19 12.04 0.56
C GLU A 37 25.67 12.09 0.79
N GLN A 38 25.27 12.52 1.98
CA GLN A 38 23.99 13.19 2.14
C GLN A 38 24.03 14.42 1.24
N ALA A 39 23.52 14.25 0.02
CA ALA A 39 23.06 15.38 -0.77
C ALA A 39 21.97 16.07 0.05
N ASN A 40 22.35 17.14 0.74
CA ASN A 40 21.45 18.16 1.24
C ASN A 40 20.67 18.67 0.03
N VAL A 41 19.49 18.10 -0.20
CA VAL A 41 18.51 18.69 -1.09
C VAL A 41 17.88 19.83 -0.31
N THR A 42 18.42 21.03 -0.50
CA THR A 42 17.78 22.28 -0.13
C THR A 42 16.52 22.42 -1.00
N ALA A 43 15.42 21.82 -0.55
CA ALA A 43 14.13 22.00 -1.17
C ALA A 43 13.64 23.41 -0.86
N ASN A 44 13.28 24.13 -1.92
CA ASN A 44 12.69 25.46 -1.91
C ASN A 44 11.54 25.52 -0.88
N ASP A 45 11.63 26.40 0.13
CA ASP A 45 10.76 26.53 1.32
C ASP A 45 9.30 26.97 1.03
N LYS A 46 8.69 26.52 -0.07
CA LYS A 46 7.22 26.48 -0.12
C LYS A 46 6.77 25.25 0.63
N ALA A 47 6.10 25.47 1.76
CA ALA A 47 5.42 24.41 2.48
C ALA A 47 4.56 23.60 1.50
N LEU A 48 4.91 22.32 1.34
CA LEU A 48 4.18 21.40 0.49
C LEU A 48 2.76 21.27 1.04
N THR A 49 1.76 21.58 0.22
CA THR A 49 0.35 21.47 0.61
C THR A 49 -0.44 20.70 -0.44
N PHE A 50 -1.21 19.72 0.04
CA PHE A 50 -2.06 18.88 -0.81
C PHE A 50 -3.53 19.32 -0.79
N ASP A 51 -3.88 20.48 -0.24
CA ASP A 51 -5.29 20.91 -0.10
C ASP A 51 -6.03 21.01 -1.44
N GLY A 52 -5.32 21.33 -2.52
CA GLY A 52 -5.86 21.31 -3.88
C GLY A 52 -6.10 19.90 -4.41
N VAL A 53 -5.25 18.95 -4.01
CA VAL A 53 -5.38 17.52 -4.35
C VAL A 53 -6.55 16.89 -3.59
N LEU A 54 -6.78 17.25 -2.33
CA LEU A 54 -7.91 16.71 -1.58
C LEU A 54 -9.27 16.99 -2.23
N LYS A 55 -9.34 17.97 -3.14
CA LYS A 55 -10.54 18.38 -3.86
C LYS A 55 -10.70 17.77 -5.24
N CYS A 56 -9.85 16.85 -5.71
CA CYS A 56 -10.17 16.18 -6.98
C CYS A 56 -11.35 15.25 -6.73
N HIS A 57 -12.47 15.65 -7.29
CA HIS A 57 -13.76 15.04 -7.05
C HIS A 57 -13.77 13.57 -7.51
N SER A 58 -14.36 12.71 -6.68
CA SER A 58 -14.65 11.27 -6.85
C SER A 58 -13.79 10.35 -5.98
N TYR A 59 -13.93 10.49 -4.67
CA TYR A 59 -13.59 9.43 -3.72
C TYR A 59 -14.65 8.32 -3.75
N THR A 60 -14.18 7.08 -3.72
CA THR A 60 -15.02 5.89 -3.59
C THR A 60 -14.61 5.09 -2.35
N TYR A 61 -15.61 4.56 -1.65
CA TYR A 61 -15.40 3.66 -0.54
C TYR A 61 -14.75 2.35 -1.03
N ASN A 62 -13.76 1.90 -0.28
CA ASN A 62 -13.00 0.69 -0.48
C ASN A 62 -12.62 0.15 0.90
N ASP A 63 -13.36 -0.87 1.35
CA ASP A 63 -13.19 -1.62 2.60
C ASP A 63 -12.42 -0.90 3.72
N GLY A 64 -13.11 -0.01 4.43
CA GLY A 64 -12.57 0.72 5.59
C GLY A 64 -11.87 2.04 5.27
N TYR A 65 -11.76 2.43 4.00
CA TYR A 65 -11.26 3.76 3.59
C TYR A 65 -11.96 4.30 2.35
N PHE A 66 -11.69 5.55 2.01
CA PHE A 66 -12.09 6.13 0.73
C PHE A 66 -10.85 6.45 -0.10
N MET A 67 -10.88 6.24 -1.41
CA MET A 67 -9.76 6.54 -2.29
C MET A 67 -10.16 7.21 -3.59
N THR A 68 -9.23 7.95 -4.20
CA THR A 68 -9.37 8.44 -5.57
C THR A 68 -9.14 7.31 -6.58
N ALA A 69 -9.84 7.31 -7.71
CA ALA A 69 -9.73 6.28 -8.75
C ALA A 69 -8.39 6.29 -9.52
N ASP A 70 -8.05 5.15 -10.15
CA ASP A 70 -6.98 4.96 -11.13
C ASP A 70 -5.58 5.44 -10.67
N TYR A 71 -5.11 6.55 -11.27
CA TYR A 71 -3.84 7.22 -10.99
C TYR A 71 -4.03 8.48 -10.12
N GLY A 72 -5.21 8.54 -9.51
CA GLY A 72 -5.71 9.52 -8.57
C GLY A 72 -6.10 10.84 -9.20
N CYS A 73 -5.74 11.92 -8.53
CA CYS A 73 -6.01 13.30 -8.93
C CYS A 73 -5.30 13.69 -10.23
N ILE A 74 -5.85 13.34 -11.40
CA ILE A 74 -5.33 13.83 -12.68
C ILE A 74 -5.82 15.27 -12.87
N TYR A 75 -5.09 16.24 -12.29
CA TYR A 75 -5.42 17.65 -12.41
C TYR A 75 -5.33 18.08 -13.88
N ASN A 76 -6.49 18.25 -14.50
CA ASN A 76 -6.72 18.85 -15.80
C ASN A 76 -5.99 18.17 -16.99
N PRO A 77 -6.69 17.38 -17.83
CA PRO A 77 -6.11 16.71 -18.99
C PRO A 77 -5.48 17.69 -20.00
N ASN A 78 -5.85 18.98 -19.94
CA ASN A 78 -5.30 20.03 -20.82
C ASN A 78 -4.02 20.70 -20.26
N GLY A 79 -3.24 20.01 -19.43
CA GLY A 79 -1.88 20.45 -19.08
C GLY A 79 -1.68 21.04 -17.67
N GLY A 80 -2.49 20.65 -16.67
CA GLY A 80 -2.43 21.18 -15.30
C GLY A 80 -1.65 20.32 -14.28
N ASN A 81 -0.95 19.26 -14.72
CA ASN A 81 -0.24 18.39 -13.78
C ASN A 81 1.03 19.04 -13.24
N ASN A 82 0.91 19.72 -12.10
CA ASN A 82 2.03 20.41 -11.42
C ASN A 82 2.80 19.50 -10.45
N TRP A 83 2.24 18.35 -10.10
CA TRP A 83 2.74 17.50 -9.02
C TRP A 83 3.24 16.16 -9.55
N GLY A 84 2.41 15.48 -10.32
CA GLY A 84 2.61 14.11 -10.78
C GLY A 84 1.32 13.29 -10.65
N ASN A 85 1.44 11.97 -10.58
CA ASN A 85 0.29 11.09 -10.31
C ASN A 85 0.13 11.01 -8.79
N VAL A 86 -1.09 11.27 -8.30
CA VAL A 86 -1.34 11.39 -6.86
C VAL A 86 -2.58 10.66 -6.47
N VAL A 87 -2.41 9.58 -5.71
CA VAL A 87 -3.51 8.81 -5.14
C VAL A 87 -3.70 9.21 -3.68
N VAL A 88 -4.93 9.56 -3.33
CA VAL A 88 -5.29 9.95 -1.96
C VAL A 88 -6.14 8.85 -1.32
N TYR A 89 -5.79 8.49 -0.09
CA TYR A 89 -6.56 7.61 0.78
C TYR A 89 -7.01 8.39 2.01
N LEU A 90 -8.31 8.31 2.31
CA LEU A 90 -8.95 8.88 3.48
C LEU A 90 -9.40 7.74 4.38
N VAL A 91 -8.66 7.51 5.46
CA VAL A 91 -8.99 6.47 6.44
C VAL A 91 -9.78 7.14 7.57
N PRO A 92 -11.06 6.76 7.81
CA PRO A 92 -11.85 7.29 8.91
C PRO A 92 -11.10 7.16 10.24
N GLN A 93 -11.01 8.23 11.04
CA GLN A 93 -10.36 8.16 12.35
C GLN A 93 -11.15 7.29 13.35
N LYS A 94 -12.44 7.10 13.10
CA LYS A 94 -13.33 6.18 13.80
C LYS A 94 -13.78 5.12 12.83
N ALA A 95 -13.75 3.86 13.26
CA ALA A 95 -14.29 2.76 12.47
C ALA A 95 -15.76 3.05 12.13
N SER A 96 -16.08 2.96 10.85
CA SER A 96 -17.43 3.10 10.33
C SER A 96 -17.75 1.81 9.60
N ASP A 97 -18.66 1.01 10.14
CA ASP A 97 -19.19 -0.17 9.48
C ASP A 97 -20.16 0.31 8.39
N ILE A 98 -19.63 0.66 7.22
CA ILE A 98 -20.42 1.07 6.05
C ILE A 98 -20.90 -0.20 5.35
N THR A 99 -22.22 -0.41 5.30
CA THR A 99 -22.82 -1.53 4.57
C THR A 99 -22.91 -1.21 3.07
N ASP A 100 -23.06 -2.22 2.22
CA ASP A 100 -23.16 -2.05 0.76
C ASP A 100 -24.23 -1.02 0.34
N ASP A 101 -25.42 -1.11 0.96
CA ASP A 101 -26.53 -0.17 0.70
C ASP A 101 -26.21 1.30 1.09
N GLN A 102 -25.19 1.52 1.93
CA GLN A 102 -24.78 2.84 2.38
C GLN A 102 -23.66 3.44 1.53
N ILE A 103 -22.95 2.63 0.73
CA ILE A 103 -21.77 3.06 -0.03
C ILE A 103 -22.08 4.28 -0.92
N ALA A 104 -23.18 4.26 -1.66
CA ALA A 104 -23.54 5.36 -2.55
C ALA A 104 -23.80 6.68 -1.78
N ALA A 105 -24.46 6.60 -0.63
CA ALA A 105 -24.74 7.76 0.21
C ALA A 105 -23.47 8.30 0.87
N GLU A 106 -22.60 7.43 1.38
CA GLU A 106 -21.33 7.82 1.97
C GLU A 106 -20.36 8.39 0.92
N ASN A 107 -20.31 7.82 -0.29
CA ASN A 107 -19.58 8.39 -1.43
C ASN A 107 -20.08 9.80 -1.77
N LYS A 108 -21.40 10.03 -1.77
CA LYS A 108 -21.94 11.38 -2.00
C LYS A 108 -21.53 12.35 -0.89
N LYS A 109 -21.56 11.91 0.36
CA LYS A 109 -21.21 12.70 1.54
C LYS A 109 -19.74 13.06 1.57
N ILE A 110 -18.84 12.09 1.37
CA ILE A 110 -17.39 12.32 1.38
C ILE A 110 -17.01 13.33 0.31
N ASN A 111 -17.56 13.21 -0.91
CA ASN A 111 -17.25 14.10 -2.03
C ASN A 111 -17.79 15.53 -1.87
N ALA A 112 -18.65 15.78 -0.87
CA ALA A 112 -19.12 17.13 -0.52
C ALA A 112 -18.22 17.82 0.52
N LEU A 113 -17.22 17.13 1.10
CA LEU A 113 -16.34 17.70 2.11
C LEU A 113 -15.26 18.60 1.50
N ASN A 114 -14.82 19.57 2.29
CA ASN A 114 -13.67 20.41 1.99
C ASN A 114 -12.37 19.89 2.65
N ALA A 115 -11.23 20.45 2.25
CA ALA A 115 -9.90 20.07 2.77
C ALA A 115 -9.79 20.11 4.30
N ALA A 116 -10.40 21.10 4.96
CA ALA A 116 -10.36 21.21 6.42
C ALA A 116 -11.19 20.10 7.09
N GLN A 117 -12.33 19.72 6.49
CA GLN A 117 -13.15 18.60 6.98
C GLN A 117 -12.43 17.27 6.81
N TYR A 118 -11.77 17.04 5.66
CA TYR A 118 -10.95 15.83 5.48
C TYR A 118 -9.86 15.72 6.55
N LYS A 119 -9.10 16.80 6.76
CA LYS A 119 -8.02 16.87 7.76
C LYS A 119 -8.50 16.63 9.19
N LYS A 120 -9.76 16.97 9.47
CA LYS A 120 -10.38 16.80 10.78
C LYS A 120 -10.86 15.36 11.01
N ASP A 121 -11.58 14.80 10.04
CA ASP A 121 -12.36 13.57 10.26
C ASP A 121 -11.61 12.30 9.80
N TYR A 122 -10.53 12.45 9.02
CA TYR A 122 -9.79 11.35 8.41
C TYR A 122 -8.30 11.42 8.73
N THR A 123 -7.68 10.24 8.76
CA THR A 123 -6.23 10.13 8.57
C THR A 123 -5.98 10.09 7.07
N ILE A 124 -5.16 11.02 6.59
CA ILE A 124 -4.94 11.20 5.15
C ILE A 124 -3.60 10.62 4.75
N TYR A 125 -3.60 9.82 3.69
CA TYR A 125 -2.39 9.32 3.04
C TYR A 125 -2.37 9.76 1.58
N VAL A 126 -1.25 10.35 1.16
CA VAL A 126 -1.06 10.82 -0.21
C VAL A 126 0.14 10.11 -0.79
N PHE A 127 -0.09 9.32 -1.81
CA PHE A 127 0.93 8.64 -2.59
C PHE A 127 1.22 9.46 -3.83
N LEU A 128 2.45 9.98 -3.96
CA LEU A 128 2.86 10.87 -5.04
C LEU A 128 4.01 10.26 -5.83
N VAL A 129 3.76 10.03 -7.11
CA VAL A 129 4.81 9.82 -8.11
C VAL A 129 5.07 11.17 -8.79
N ASP A 130 6.24 11.76 -8.52
CA ASP A 130 6.63 13.06 -9.09
C ASP A 130 6.56 13.04 -10.62
N LYS A 131 6.08 14.15 -11.21
CA LYS A 131 5.96 14.35 -12.66
C LYS A 131 7.20 13.96 -13.45
N LYS A 132 8.41 14.16 -12.90
CA LYS A 132 9.68 13.81 -13.58
C LYS A 132 9.78 12.31 -13.88
N TYR A 133 9.04 11.47 -13.16
CA TYR A 133 8.97 10.03 -13.37
C TYR A 133 7.81 9.59 -14.27
N LEU A 134 7.11 10.52 -14.89
CA LEU A 134 5.98 10.23 -15.76
C LEU A 134 6.33 10.49 -17.22
N ASN A 135 5.72 9.70 -18.09
CA ASN A 135 5.65 9.94 -19.52
C ASN A 135 4.31 10.60 -19.83
N TYR A 136 4.33 11.65 -20.65
CA TYR A 136 3.12 12.36 -21.08
C TYR A 136 2.70 11.92 -22.48
N ASN A 137 1.44 11.52 -22.62
CA ASN A 137 0.78 11.28 -23.88
C ASN A 137 -0.57 11.99 -23.88
N LYS A 138 -0.70 13.06 -24.68
CA LYS A 138 -1.94 13.85 -24.78
C LYS A 138 -3.16 13.03 -25.26
N ASP A 139 -2.92 11.95 -26.00
CA ASP A 139 -3.95 11.09 -26.57
C ASP A 139 -4.09 9.78 -25.76
N GLY A 140 -3.35 9.66 -24.64
CA GLY A 140 -3.37 8.50 -23.76
C GLY A 140 -4.45 8.59 -22.68
N ASP A 141 -4.95 7.43 -22.25
CA ASP A 141 -5.83 7.28 -21.09
C ASP A 141 -5.19 6.25 -20.13
N PRO A 142 -4.51 6.68 -19.04
CA PRO A 142 -4.33 8.06 -18.61
C PRO A 142 -3.30 8.83 -19.46
N ALA A 143 -3.40 10.16 -19.46
CA ALA A 143 -2.45 11.03 -20.18
C ALA A 143 -1.03 11.03 -19.56
N TYR A 144 -0.89 10.56 -18.32
CA TYR A 144 0.39 10.45 -17.61
C TYR A 144 0.55 9.03 -17.04
N TYR A 145 1.56 8.31 -17.53
CA TYR A 145 1.89 6.95 -17.08
C TYR A 145 3.31 6.89 -16.49
N GLN A 146 3.55 6.02 -15.52
CA GLN A 146 4.86 5.89 -14.88
C GLN A 146 5.93 5.39 -15.86
N LYS A 147 7.16 5.87 -15.70
CA LYS A 147 8.35 5.28 -16.31
C LYS A 147 8.70 3.96 -15.63
N ASP A 148 9.48 3.09 -16.29
CA ASP A 148 9.97 1.83 -15.70
C ASP A 148 10.70 2.04 -14.37
N LYS A 149 11.39 3.19 -14.23
CA LYS A 149 12.07 3.58 -12.99
C LYS A 149 11.42 4.83 -12.44
N PHE A 150 10.83 4.71 -11.26
CA PHE A 150 10.17 5.81 -10.59
C PHE A 150 10.33 5.72 -9.08
N THR A 151 10.15 6.85 -8.42
CA THR A 151 10.04 6.93 -6.96
C THR A 151 8.63 7.37 -6.62
N GLU A 152 8.00 6.66 -5.69
CA GLU A 152 6.74 7.07 -5.09
C GLU A 152 6.97 7.44 -3.63
N THR A 153 6.50 8.63 -3.25
CA THR A 153 6.65 9.16 -1.88
C THR A 153 5.30 9.19 -1.20
N LEU A 154 5.26 8.71 0.05
CA LEU A 154 4.06 8.67 0.87
C LEU A 154 4.08 9.78 1.91
N TYR A 155 3.03 10.60 1.89
CA TYR A 155 2.81 11.69 2.82
C TYR A 155 1.62 11.42 3.73
N THR A 156 1.65 12.02 4.92
CA THR A 156 0.48 12.13 5.80
C THR A 156 0.38 13.54 6.38
N TYR A 157 -0.84 13.93 6.75
CA TYR A 157 -1.10 15.22 7.39
C TYR A 157 -1.07 15.06 8.91
N ASP A 158 -0.21 15.84 9.57
CA ASP A 158 -0.17 15.95 11.02
C ASP A 158 -0.99 17.16 11.47
N SER A 159 -2.15 16.88 12.08
CA SER A 159 -3.05 17.90 12.59
C SER A 159 -2.50 18.66 13.80
N GLY A 160 -1.51 18.10 14.52
CA GLY A 160 -0.88 18.76 15.66
C GLY A 160 0.09 19.86 15.23
N SER A 161 0.75 19.70 14.08
CA SER A 161 1.71 20.68 13.55
C SER A 161 1.22 21.44 12.32
N ASP A 162 0.01 21.11 11.81
CA ASP A 162 -0.57 21.61 10.55
C ASP A 162 0.41 21.47 9.37
N LYS A 163 1.07 20.31 9.29
CA LYS A 163 2.11 20.04 8.29
C LYS A 163 1.94 18.69 7.63
N TRP A 164 2.41 18.62 6.40
CA TRP A 164 2.54 17.38 5.65
C TRP A 164 3.93 16.79 5.92
N ASN A 165 3.96 15.51 6.29
CA ASN A 165 5.19 14.79 6.58
C ASN A 165 5.34 13.63 5.61
N ILE A 166 6.56 13.42 5.12
CA ILE A 166 6.93 12.17 4.44
C ILE A 166 7.03 11.10 5.51
N ILE A 167 6.38 9.96 5.28
CA ILE A 167 6.41 8.83 6.20
C ILE A 167 7.01 7.57 5.60
N ASP A 168 7.07 7.47 4.27
CA ASP A 168 7.74 6.35 3.58
C ASP A 168 8.02 6.70 2.10
N THR A 169 8.87 5.92 1.45
CA THR A 169 9.22 6.07 0.03
C THR A 169 9.63 4.74 -0.58
N ILE A 170 9.17 4.45 -1.80
CA ILE A 170 9.60 3.29 -2.57
C ILE A 170 10.28 3.71 -3.87
N ASN A 171 11.35 2.99 -4.24
CA ASN A 171 12.00 3.08 -5.53
C ASN A 171 11.64 1.84 -6.36
N VAL A 172 10.97 2.05 -7.48
CA VAL A 172 10.60 1.00 -8.42
C VAL A 172 11.60 0.98 -9.57
N ASN A 173 12.00 -0.22 -9.97
CA ASN A 173 12.97 -0.44 -11.05
C ASN A 173 12.51 -1.62 -11.92
N GLY A 174 11.55 -1.35 -12.80
CA GLY A 174 11.03 -2.26 -13.83
C GLY A 174 9.90 -3.19 -13.38
N ASP A 175 9.63 -3.29 -12.08
CA ASP A 175 8.62 -4.19 -11.52
C ASP A 175 7.58 -3.40 -10.70
N ALA A 176 6.49 -3.03 -11.37
CA ALA A 176 5.40 -2.24 -10.77
C ALA A 176 4.64 -2.99 -9.65
N THR A 177 4.71 -4.32 -9.60
CA THR A 177 4.05 -5.11 -8.54
C THR A 177 4.58 -4.77 -7.15
N LYS A 178 5.83 -4.29 -7.05
CA LYS A 178 6.45 -3.86 -5.80
C LYS A 178 5.78 -2.63 -5.21
N GLU A 179 5.40 -1.68 -6.05
CA GLU A 179 4.69 -0.47 -5.60
C GLU A 179 3.29 -0.80 -5.12
N GLN A 180 2.56 -1.64 -5.86
CA GLN A 180 1.24 -2.12 -5.45
C GLN A 180 1.30 -2.89 -4.11
N THR A 181 2.24 -3.83 -3.98
CA THR A 181 2.45 -4.62 -2.76
C THR A 181 2.80 -3.73 -1.56
N TRP A 182 3.66 -2.72 -1.78
CA TRP A 182 4.07 -1.78 -0.76
C TRP A 182 2.89 -0.92 -0.28
N ARG A 183 2.12 -0.34 -1.22
CA ARG A 183 0.92 0.45 -0.91
C ARG A 183 -0.10 -0.37 -0.13
N TYR A 184 -0.39 -1.58 -0.62
CA TYR A 184 -1.32 -2.51 -0.01
C TYR A 184 -0.90 -2.88 1.42
N SER A 185 0.37 -3.28 1.60
CA SER A 185 0.93 -3.62 2.91
C SER A 185 0.88 -2.45 3.89
N PHE A 186 1.07 -1.22 3.40
CA PHE A 186 0.99 -0.02 4.21
C PHE A 186 -0.43 0.24 4.72
N LEU A 187 -1.42 0.18 3.82
CA LEU A 187 -2.83 0.47 4.10
C LEU A 187 -3.45 -0.60 4.99
N ASN A 188 -3.21 -1.88 4.70
CA ASN A 188 -3.72 -2.99 5.51
C ASN A 188 -3.34 -2.88 6.97
N LYS A 189 -2.11 -2.50 7.30
CA LYS A 189 -1.67 -2.34 8.69
C LYS A 189 -2.46 -1.25 9.46
N ARG A 190 -3.17 -0.36 8.76
CA ARG A 190 -3.78 0.85 9.32
C ARG A 190 -5.30 0.84 9.27
N VAL A 191 -5.84 0.35 8.16
CA VAL A 191 -7.28 0.20 7.94
C VAL A 191 -7.76 -1.04 8.68
N ASN A 192 -7.09 -2.17 8.43
CA ASN A 192 -7.29 -3.40 9.16
C ASN A 192 -6.48 -3.35 10.46
N LYS A 193 -6.87 -2.46 11.38
CA LYS A 193 -6.62 -2.77 12.80
C LYS A 193 -7.24 -4.14 13.01
N PRO A 194 -6.50 -5.15 13.50
CA PRO A 194 -7.14 -6.39 13.86
C PRO A 194 -8.22 -6.01 14.87
N LYS A 195 -9.48 -6.12 14.45
CA LYS A 195 -10.61 -6.22 15.36
C LYS A 195 -10.11 -7.20 16.42
N PRO A 196 -10.03 -6.84 17.72
CA PRO A 196 -9.56 -7.76 18.73
C PRO A 196 -10.35 -9.03 18.47
N ALA A 197 -9.62 -10.07 18.05
CA ALA A 197 -10.26 -11.29 17.64
C ALA A 197 -11.15 -11.64 18.82
N VAL A 198 -12.44 -11.82 18.56
CA VAL A 198 -13.22 -12.67 19.44
C VAL A 198 -12.52 -14.02 19.28
N VAL A 199 -11.53 -14.25 20.14
CA VAL A 199 -10.82 -15.50 20.27
C VAL A 199 -11.84 -16.45 20.87
N SER A 200 -12.60 -17.07 19.98
CA SER A 200 -13.23 -18.34 20.25
C SER A 200 -12.60 -19.33 19.28
N GLY A 201 -11.51 -19.96 19.73
CA GLY A 201 -10.85 -21.08 19.05
C GLY A 201 -9.48 -20.75 18.46
N SER A 202 -8.47 -20.55 19.30
CA SER A 202 -7.06 -20.61 18.88
C SER A 202 -6.64 -22.08 18.72
N ASP A 203 -6.82 -22.63 17.53
CA ASP A 203 -5.94 -23.70 17.06
C ASP A 203 -4.98 -23.05 16.07
N SER A 204 -3.80 -22.65 16.57
CA SER A 204 -2.71 -22.15 15.73
C SER A 204 -2.36 -23.22 14.70
N ILE A 205 -2.35 -22.88 13.41
CA ILE A 205 -1.96 -23.80 12.35
C ILE A 205 -0.55 -24.32 12.62
N SER A 206 -0.39 -25.65 12.63
CA SER A 206 0.89 -26.27 12.96
C SER A 206 1.97 -25.95 11.91
N GLY A 207 3.24 -26.04 12.35
CA GLY A 207 4.40 -25.70 11.52
C GLY A 207 4.49 -26.49 10.20
N GLU A 208 3.84 -27.64 10.10
CA GLU A 208 3.91 -28.50 8.93
C GLU A 208 3.14 -27.95 7.72
N TRP A 209 2.12 -27.13 7.97
CA TRP A 209 1.28 -26.51 6.94
C TRP A 209 1.82 -25.16 6.48
N LEU A 210 2.78 -24.58 7.18
CA LEU A 210 3.32 -23.27 6.84
C LEU A 210 4.09 -23.31 5.52
N GLY A 211 3.88 -22.33 4.65
CA GLY A 211 4.60 -22.20 3.38
C GLY A 211 3.72 -21.64 2.27
N THR A 212 4.31 -21.61 1.07
CA THR A 212 3.62 -21.14 -0.13
C THR A 212 3.35 -22.32 -1.05
N TYR A 213 2.08 -22.53 -1.36
CA TYR A 213 1.59 -23.58 -2.23
C TYR A 213 1.16 -22.97 -3.55
N ASN A 214 1.53 -23.60 -4.67
CA ASN A 214 1.18 -23.09 -6.00
C ASN A 214 0.62 -24.20 -6.88
N ILE A 215 -0.36 -23.85 -7.72
CA ILE A 215 -0.87 -24.69 -8.81
C ILE A 215 -1.16 -23.82 -10.02
N ASN A 216 -1.04 -24.44 -11.19
CA ASN A 216 -1.56 -23.90 -12.43
C ASN A 216 -2.79 -24.73 -12.82
N ILE A 217 -3.85 -24.06 -13.24
CA ILE A 217 -5.05 -24.68 -13.81
C ILE A 217 -5.01 -24.44 -15.31
N ASN A 218 -5.31 -25.48 -16.09
CA ASN A 218 -5.34 -25.45 -17.56
C ASN A 218 -4.03 -24.98 -18.22
N GLU A 219 -2.87 -25.34 -17.65
CA GLU A 219 -1.55 -24.93 -18.16
C GLU A 219 -1.29 -25.38 -19.61
N ASP A 220 -1.77 -26.56 -20.01
CA ASP A 220 -1.60 -27.12 -21.35
C ASP A 220 -2.71 -26.70 -22.34
N HIS A 221 -3.58 -25.76 -21.97
CA HIS A 221 -4.67 -25.34 -22.84
C HIS A 221 -4.15 -24.55 -24.06
N SER A 222 -4.76 -24.75 -25.23
CA SER A 222 -4.32 -24.09 -26.46
C SER A 222 -4.53 -22.57 -26.44
N ASP A 223 -5.48 -22.10 -25.63
CA ASP A 223 -5.69 -20.68 -25.37
C ASP A 223 -5.09 -20.32 -24.01
N TRP A 224 -4.03 -19.52 -24.01
CA TRP A 224 -3.31 -19.10 -22.80
C TRP A 224 -4.19 -18.29 -21.85
N ARG A 225 -5.29 -17.70 -22.33
CA ARG A 225 -6.24 -16.94 -21.51
C ARG A 225 -7.01 -17.83 -20.54
N ASP A 226 -7.10 -19.12 -20.85
CA ASP A 226 -7.77 -20.11 -20.02
C ASP A 226 -6.86 -20.69 -18.93
N MET A 227 -5.60 -20.25 -18.85
CA MET A 227 -4.68 -20.61 -17.77
C MET A 227 -4.88 -19.70 -16.55
N GLN A 228 -4.92 -20.29 -15.36
CA GLN A 228 -4.95 -19.57 -14.09
C GLN A 228 -3.82 -20.07 -13.19
N LYS A 229 -3.19 -19.13 -12.50
CA LYS A 229 -2.20 -19.43 -11.46
C LYS A 229 -2.84 -19.16 -10.12
N ILE A 230 -2.75 -20.15 -9.24
CA ILE A 230 -3.29 -20.09 -7.90
C ILE A 230 -2.15 -20.23 -6.92
N SER A 231 -2.11 -19.33 -5.94
CA SER A 231 -1.19 -19.42 -4.80
C SER A 231 -1.95 -19.41 -3.48
N LEU A 232 -1.43 -20.14 -2.52
CA LEU A 232 -1.92 -20.19 -1.15
C LEU A 232 -0.75 -19.97 -0.20
N ILE A 233 -0.82 -18.93 0.62
CA ILE A 233 0.18 -18.60 1.63
C ILE A 233 -0.40 -18.96 2.99
N VAL A 234 0.17 -19.97 3.62
CA VAL A 234 -0.24 -20.42 4.95
C VAL A 234 0.79 -19.94 5.97
N THR A 235 0.35 -19.08 6.88
CA THR A 235 1.13 -18.61 8.03
C THR A 235 0.51 -19.14 9.32
N LYS A 236 1.16 -18.87 10.46
CA LYS A 236 0.61 -19.25 11.78
C LYS A 236 -0.72 -18.57 12.08
N ASP A 237 -0.91 -17.38 11.51
CA ASP A 237 -2.00 -16.47 11.89
C ASP A 237 -3.04 -16.32 10.77
N SER A 238 -2.69 -16.67 9.53
CA SER A 238 -3.54 -16.44 8.35
C SER A 238 -3.33 -17.45 7.24
N VAL A 239 -4.37 -17.62 6.43
CA VAL A 239 -4.29 -18.29 5.13
C VAL A 239 -4.73 -17.31 4.06
N ILE A 240 -3.87 -17.01 3.10
CA ILE A 240 -4.16 -16.10 1.99
C ILE A 240 -4.24 -16.92 0.71
N TYR A 241 -5.37 -16.80 0.02
CA TYR A 241 -5.57 -17.32 -1.33
C TYR A 241 -5.38 -16.19 -2.34
N HIS A 242 -4.72 -16.49 -3.45
CA HIS A 242 -4.62 -15.57 -4.58
C HIS A 242 -4.75 -16.33 -5.90
N ALA A 243 -5.53 -15.77 -6.83
CA ALA A 243 -5.71 -16.28 -8.17
C ALA A 243 -5.49 -15.19 -9.21
N GLU A 244 -4.64 -15.46 -10.19
CA GLU A 244 -4.37 -14.58 -11.32
C GLU A 244 -4.60 -15.30 -12.66
N GLY A 245 -5.12 -14.57 -13.64
CA GLY A 245 -5.41 -15.07 -15.00
C GLY A 245 -5.92 -13.96 -15.92
N TYR A 246 -6.33 -14.31 -17.14
CA TYR A 246 -6.90 -13.32 -18.06
C TYR A 246 -8.19 -12.73 -17.47
N GLN A 247 -8.18 -11.42 -17.19
CA GLN A 247 -9.27 -10.67 -16.54
C GLN A 247 -9.65 -11.17 -15.13
N ILE A 248 -8.76 -11.92 -14.47
CA ILE A 248 -8.98 -12.44 -13.12
C ILE A 248 -7.79 -12.03 -12.26
N ASP A 249 -8.09 -11.34 -11.17
CA ASP A 249 -7.18 -11.06 -10.06
C ASP A 249 -8.03 -11.06 -8.79
N GLN A 250 -7.80 -12.02 -7.90
CA GLN A 250 -8.62 -12.25 -6.71
C GLN A 250 -7.77 -12.67 -5.54
N THR A 251 -7.95 -12.01 -4.40
CA THR A 251 -7.17 -12.27 -3.19
C THR A 251 -8.11 -12.37 -2.01
N TYR A 252 -8.09 -13.51 -1.31
CA TYR A 252 -9.01 -13.77 -0.21
C TYR A 252 -8.27 -14.18 1.05
N LEU A 253 -8.78 -13.72 2.19
CA LEU A 253 -8.45 -14.25 3.49
C LEU A 253 -9.30 -15.48 3.75
N LEU A 254 -8.65 -16.58 4.13
CA LEU A 254 -9.29 -17.83 4.48
C LEU A 254 -9.10 -18.15 5.98
N SER A 255 -10.04 -18.90 6.55
CA SER A 255 -9.85 -19.63 7.79
C SER A 255 -9.24 -20.99 7.50
N GLY A 256 -8.25 -21.41 8.29
CA GLY A 256 -7.74 -22.78 8.31
C GLY A 256 -8.16 -23.51 9.59
N THR A 257 -8.67 -24.73 9.47
CA THR A 257 -8.90 -25.64 10.60
C THR A 257 -8.16 -26.93 10.36
N GLU A 258 -7.25 -27.27 11.26
CA GLU A 258 -6.41 -28.46 11.16
C GLU A 258 -7.11 -29.68 11.77
N ASN A 259 -6.98 -30.82 11.11
CA ASN A 259 -7.42 -32.12 11.60
C ASN A 259 -6.37 -33.17 11.22
N GLY A 260 -5.23 -33.13 11.93
CA GLY A 260 -4.08 -34.00 11.70
C GLY A 260 -3.53 -33.85 10.29
N ALA A 261 -3.73 -34.86 9.44
CA ALA A 261 -3.21 -34.88 8.07
C ALA A 261 -4.02 -34.01 7.07
N SER A 262 -4.96 -33.19 7.54
CA SER A 262 -5.76 -32.30 6.70
C SER A 262 -5.88 -30.89 7.26
N LEU A 263 -5.98 -29.92 6.34
CA LEU A 263 -6.24 -28.50 6.61
C LEU A 263 -7.48 -28.08 5.83
N GLN A 264 -8.58 -27.86 6.53
CA GLN A 264 -9.83 -27.37 5.94
C GLN A 264 -9.78 -25.85 5.79
N LEU A 265 -10.21 -25.35 4.63
CA LEU A 265 -10.15 -23.94 4.26
C LEU A 265 -11.56 -23.40 3.98
N LYS A 266 -11.89 -22.24 4.56
CA LYS A 266 -13.13 -21.52 4.25
C LYS A 266 -12.87 -20.06 4.02
N TYR A 267 -13.68 -19.43 3.18
CA TYR A 267 -13.66 -17.99 2.96
C TYR A 267 -13.93 -17.24 4.28
N LYS A 268 -13.15 -16.19 4.54
CA LYS A 268 -13.45 -15.20 5.58
C LYS A 268 -13.86 -13.86 4.98
N SER A 269 -13.00 -13.30 4.15
CA SER A 269 -13.20 -11.99 3.54
C SER A 269 -12.34 -11.85 2.29
N ALA A 270 -12.70 -10.90 1.43
CA ALA A 270 -11.81 -10.48 0.37
C ALA A 270 -10.71 -9.61 0.95
N LEU A 271 -9.56 -9.66 0.29
CA LEU A 271 -8.39 -8.84 0.60
C LEU A 271 -8.20 -7.77 -0.47
N ASP A 272 -8.86 -7.91 -1.61
CA ASP A 272 -9.08 -6.93 -2.67
C ASP A 272 -10.59 -6.78 -2.95
N ASN A 273 -10.98 -5.76 -3.73
CA ASN A 273 -12.39 -5.55 -4.12
C ASN A 273 -12.85 -6.47 -5.26
N THR A 274 -12.14 -7.56 -5.50
CA THR A 274 -12.41 -8.47 -6.61
C THR A 274 -13.06 -9.74 -6.06
N GLU A 275 -14.26 -9.57 -5.50
CA GLU A 275 -15.09 -10.72 -5.14
C GLU A 275 -15.69 -11.37 -6.39
N SER A 276 -15.45 -12.68 -6.52
CA SER A 276 -16.13 -13.49 -7.52
C SER A 276 -17.59 -13.72 -7.13
N ALA A 277 -18.51 -13.61 -8.09
CA ALA A 277 -19.89 -14.08 -7.94
C ALA A 277 -19.99 -15.59 -7.61
N VAL A 278 -18.90 -16.36 -7.77
CA VAL A 278 -18.81 -17.74 -7.29
C VAL A 278 -18.96 -17.83 -5.77
N LEU A 279 -18.59 -16.78 -5.03
CA LEU A 279 -18.70 -16.74 -3.58
C LEU A 279 -20.16 -16.75 -3.10
N ASP A 280 -21.12 -16.38 -3.93
CA ASP A 280 -22.56 -16.55 -3.64
C ASP A 280 -22.98 -18.02 -3.66
N LYS A 281 -22.24 -18.85 -4.41
CA LYS A 281 -22.51 -20.29 -4.56
C LYS A 281 -21.76 -21.11 -3.53
N THR A 282 -20.55 -20.70 -3.16
CA THR A 282 -19.75 -21.41 -2.17
C THR A 282 -18.78 -20.49 -1.44
N LYS A 283 -18.71 -20.66 -0.12
CA LYS A 283 -17.66 -20.11 0.75
C LYS A 283 -16.67 -21.20 1.18
N ASP A 284 -16.80 -22.40 0.60
CA ASP A 284 -15.97 -23.58 0.89
C ASP A 284 -14.76 -23.62 -0.06
N PHE A 285 -13.58 -23.38 0.51
CA PHE A 285 -12.29 -23.52 -0.17
C PHE A 285 -11.70 -24.92 0.03
N GLY A 286 -12.48 -25.84 0.59
CA GLY A 286 -12.23 -27.26 0.60
C GLY A 286 -11.13 -27.68 1.56
N THR A 287 -10.34 -28.67 1.19
CA THR A 287 -9.43 -29.33 2.14
C THR A 287 -8.12 -29.71 1.47
N ILE A 288 -7.02 -29.31 2.09
CA ILE A 288 -5.70 -29.80 1.74
C ILE A 288 -5.43 -31.05 2.56
N THR A 289 -5.00 -32.12 1.90
CA THR A 289 -4.56 -33.36 2.52
C THR A 289 -3.08 -33.57 2.25
N LYS A 290 -2.36 -34.03 3.26
CA LYS A 290 -0.94 -34.33 3.17
C LYS A 290 -0.73 -35.85 3.13
N ASN A 291 -0.01 -36.32 2.12
CA ASN A 291 0.45 -37.70 2.04
C ASN A 291 1.96 -37.71 1.78
N GLY A 292 2.76 -37.88 2.84
CA GLY A 292 4.22 -37.77 2.76
C GLY A 292 4.67 -36.35 2.37
N LYS A 293 5.28 -36.21 1.19
CA LYS A 293 5.71 -34.93 0.61
C LYS A 293 4.66 -34.30 -0.32
N ASP A 294 3.61 -35.04 -0.65
CA ASP A 294 2.59 -34.60 -1.59
C ASP A 294 1.46 -33.90 -0.86
N TYR A 295 1.04 -32.76 -1.39
CA TYR A 295 -0.09 -31.98 -0.91
C TYR A 295 -1.19 -31.99 -1.99
N LYS A 296 -2.37 -32.49 -1.64
CA LYS A 296 -3.51 -32.57 -2.54
C LYS A 296 -4.64 -31.69 -2.03
N TRP A 297 -5.22 -30.90 -2.91
CA TRP A 297 -6.30 -29.97 -2.56
C TRP A 297 -7.57 -30.33 -3.32
N THR A 298 -8.64 -30.61 -2.57
CA THR A 298 -10.00 -30.62 -3.12
C THR A 298 -10.63 -29.28 -2.81
N CYS A 299 -11.11 -28.55 -3.82
CA CYS A 299 -11.59 -27.19 -3.63
C CYS A 299 -12.89 -26.92 -4.42
N PRO A 300 -14.05 -26.89 -3.74
CA PRO A 300 -15.32 -26.58 -4.39
C PRO A 300 -15.31 -25.20 -5.08
N TYR A 301 -14.69 -24.20 -4.46
CA TYR A 301 -14.54 -22.87 -5.07
C TYR A 301 -13.81 -22.93 -6.42
N LEU A 302 -12.66 -23.62 -6.50
CA LEU A 302 -11.93 -23.78 -7.77
C LEU A 302 -12.74 -24.58 -8.79
N ASN A 303 -13.46 -25.60 -8.34
CA ASN A 303 -14.27 -26.41 -9.23
C ASN A 303 -15.32 -25.55 -9.96
N ILE A 304 -16.03 -24.71 -9.21
CA ILE A 304 -17.06 -23.82 -9.76
C ILE A 304 -16.43 -22.71 -10.59
N SER A 305 -15.28 -22.17 -10.16
CA SER A 305 -14.65 -21.01 -10.80
C SER A 305 -13.97 -21.36 -12.13
N PHE A 306 -13.29 -22.51 -12.21
CA PHE A 306 -12.30 -22.77 -13.27
C PHE A 306 -12.46 -24.13 -13.96
N THR A 307 -13.34 -25.02 -13.49
CA THR A 307 -13.52 -26.36 -14.09
C THR A 307 -14.96 -26.69 -14.41
N GLU A 308 -15.81 -25.68 -14.62
CA GLU A 308 -17.24 -25.85 -14.98
C GLU A 308 -18.02 -26.68 -13.93
N GLY A 309 -17.61 -26.63 -12.67
CA GLY A 309 -18.18 -27.42 -11.57
C GLY A 309 -17.71 -28.88 -11.51
N LYS A 310 -16.79 -29.32 -12.37
CA LYS A 310 -16.24 -30.68 -12.33
C LYS A 310 -15.31 -30.84 -11.13
N SER A 311 -15.58 -31.84 -10.30
CA SER A 311 -14.74 -32.15 -9.14
C SER A 311 -13.32 -32.52 -9.57
N ALA A 312 -12.34 -31.76 -9.10
CA ALA A 312 -10.92 -32.02 -9.33
C ALA A 312 -10.13 -32.15 -8.02
N VAL A 313 -8.99 -32.84 -8.09
CA VAL A 313 -7.99 -32.90 -7.03
C VAL A 313 -6.72 -32.23 -7.55
N TYR A 314 -6.35 -31.11 -6.97
CA TYR A 314 -5.19 -30.32 -7.38
C TYR A 314 -3.94 -30.76 -6.62
N THR A 315 -2.81 -30.88 -7.32
CA THR A 315 -1.52 -31.21 -6.68
C THR A 315 -0.76 -29.93 -6.39
N LEU A 316 -0.63 -29.58 -5.12
CA LEU A 316 0.03 -28.34 -4.70
C LEU A 316 1.56 -28.50 -4.68
N ASN A 317 2.25 -27.58 -5.33
CA ASN A 317 3.70 -27.46 -5.22
C ASN A 317 4.04 -26.55 -4.03
N LYS A 318 4.48 -27.14 -2.93
CA LYS A 318 4.94 -26.41 -1.75
C LYS A 318 6.38 -25.91 -1.97
N LYS A 319 6.58 -24.61 -1.84
CA LYS A 319 7.89 -23.94 -1.79
C LYS A 319 8.31 -23.66 -0.35
#